data_AF-A0A3B1CJL5-F1
#
_entry.id   AF-A0A3B1CJL5-F1
#
_cell.length_a   1.000
_cell.length_b   1.000
_cell.length_c   1.000
_cell.angle_alpha   90.00
_cell.angle_beta   90.00
_cell.angle_gamma   90.00
#
_symmetry.space_group_name_H-M   'P 1'
#
loop_
_entity.id
_entity.type
_entity.pdbx_description
1 polymer ?
#
loop_
_entity_poly.entity_id
_entity_poly.type
_entity_poly.pdbx_seq_one_letter_code
_entity_poly.pdbx_strand_id
1 'polypeptide(L)'
;MGQPEKECERLREEIALLRQRLTGLTPPLETLLKRRGFSIYRKEPAEDLLVPREKYIDSYYETMKRYSFRLFLRDIIKHQDGFTHQDVTRYATAEVTEEYIDYLLKIGLVEKVSGGYRLKKRPVKSFGETLEWFVAEILKREFRMETIRGIRFRGRRVGGDYDLIAKLDSGLLYMEVKSSPPRQVYASEISAFWSRTRDLCPDMAVFLMDTHLRMKDKLVVMFEDELRNRSENPPQVRRLKAELFTIEDRVFIINSKPSIEGNIETLLSYYLRRRCL
;
A
#
# COMPACT_ATOMS: atom_id res chain seq x y z
N MET A 1 44.31 -26.31 1.74
CA MET A 1 43.20 -25.71 2.50
C MET A 1 43.22 -26.20 3.92
N GLY A 2 43.22 -25.28 4.88
CA GLY A 2 43.11 -25.60 6.31
C GLY A 2 41.74 -26.20 6.65
N GLN A 3 41.65 -26.93 7.78
CA GLN A 3 40.37 -27.40 8.33
C GLN A 3 39.27 -26.32 8.37
N PRO A 4 39.55 -25.04 8.70
CA PRO A 4 38.53 -23.99 8.72
C PRO A 4 37.95 -23.67 7.33
N GLU A 5 38.74 -23.75 6.27
CA GLU A 5 38.29 -23.44 4.91
C GLU A 5 37.35 -24.52 4.37
N LYS A 6 37.63 -25.80 4.68
CA LYS A 6 36.77 -26.92 4.32
C LYS A 6 35.43 -26.89 5.08
N GLU A 7 35.46 -26.51 6.36
CA GLU A 7 34.26 -26.30 7.17
C GLU A 7 33.39 -25.17 6.58
N CYS A 8 34.01 -24.04 6.22
CA CYS A 8 33.31 -22.92 5.58
C CYS A 8 32.67 -23.28 4.24
N GLU A 9 33.33 -24.07 3.40
CA GLU A 9 32.75 -24.53 2.13
C GLU A 9 31.55 -25.45 2.35
N ARG A 10 31.69 -26.44 3.25
CA ARG A 10 30.58 -27.35 3.60
C ARG A 10 29.36 -26.57 4.11
N LEU A 11 29.56 -25.60 4.99
CA LEU A 11 28.48 -24.77 5.52
C LEU A 11 27.82 -23.92 4.42
N ARG A 12 28.58 -23.41 3.44
CA ARG A 12 28.02 -22.67 2.30
C ARG A 12 27.15 -23.56 1.42
N GLU A 13 27.57 -24.79 1.15
CA GLU A 13 26.79 -25.77 0.39
C GLU A 13 25.49 -26.16 1.11
N GLU A 14 25.56 -26.39 2.42
CA GLU A 14 24.40 -26.72 3.22
C GLU A 14 23.40 -25.55 3.29
N ILE A 15 23.89 -24.32 3.46
CA ILE A 15 23.08 -23.11 3.35
C ILE A 15 22.41 -22.99 1.97
N ALA A 16 23.14 -23.30 0.89
CA ALA A 16 22.59 -23.26 -0.46
C ALA A 16 21.46 -24.29 -0.65
N LEU A 17 21.66 -25.53 -0.17
CA LEU A 17 20.65 -26.58 -0.22
C LEU A 17 19.40 -26.23 0.59
N LEU A 18 19.58 -25.68 1.80
CA LEU A 18 18.47 -25.23 2.65
C LEU A 18 17.68 -24.10 1.98
N ARG A 19 18.36 -23.12 1.38
CA ARG A 19 17.71 -22.05 0.59
C ARG A 19 16.92 -22.62 -0.59
N GLN A 20 17.47 -23.59 -1.30
CA GLN A 20 16.78 -24.25 -2.41
C GLN A 20 15.51 -24.98 -1.94
N ARG A 21 15.59 -25.75 -0.84
CA ARG A 21 14.44 -26.45 -0.26
C ARG A 21 13.37 -25.49 0.25
N LEU A 22 13.76 -24.42 0.95
CA LEU A 22 12.83 -23.37 1.42
C LEU A 22 12.09 -22.69 0.26
N THR A 23 12.80 -22.43 -0.85
CA THR A 23 12.21 -21.84 -2.06
C THR A 23 11.20 -22.80 -2.72
N GLY A 24 11.46 -24.11 -2.68
CA GLY A 24 10.53 -25.13 -3.16
C GLY A 24 9.26 -25.25 -2.31
N LEU A 25 9.37 -25.05 -0.99
CA LEU A 25 8.24 -25.12 -0.05
C LEU A 25 7.34 -23.88 -0.11
N THR A 26 7.91 -22.71 -0.40
CA THR A 26 7.14 -21.46 -0.51
C THR A 26 7.52 -20.69 -1.78
N PRO A 27 6.84 -20.94 -2.92
CA PRO A 27 7.21 -20.33 -4.19
C PRO A 27 7.20 -18.79 -4.11
N PRO A 28 8.11 -18.09 -4.77
CA PRO A 28 8.13 -16.62 -4.79
C PRO A 28 6.82 -16.02 -5.33
N LEU A 29 6.50 -14.79 -4.96
CA LEU A 29 5.27 -14.10 -5.37
C LEU A 29 5.08 -14.09 -6.89
N GLU A 30 6.16 -13.82 -7.65
CA GLU A 30 6.09 -13.84 -9.12
C GLU A 30 5.72 -15.22 -9.67
N THR A 31 6.12 -16.30 -9.00
CA THR A 31 5.76 -17.67 -9.39
C THR A 31 4.28 -17.94 -9.11
N LEU A 32 3.75 -17.45 -7.97
CA LEU A 32 2.33 -17.53 -7.66
C LEU A 32 1.46 -16.77 -8.67
N LEU A 33 1.94 -15.63 -9.16
CA LEU A 33 1.30 -14.84 -10.21
C LEU A 33 1.34 -15.57 -11.57
N LYS A 34 2.51 -16.10 -11.97
CA LYS A 34 2.64 -16.87 -13.22
C LYS A 34 1.73 -18.08 -13.27
N ARG A 35 1.57 -18.81 -12.15
CA ARG A 35 0.64 -19.95 -12.04
C ARG A 35 -0.82 -19.56 -12.28
N ARG A 36 -1.19 -18.30 -11.99
CA ARG A 36 -2.52 -17.73 -12.26
C ARG A 36 -2.63 -17.09 -13.66
N GLY A 37 -1.61 -17.24 -14.51
CA GLY A 37 -1.58 -16.67 -15.85
C GLY A 37 -1.20 -15.18 -15.89
N PHE A 38 -0.52 -14.68 -14.85
CA PHE A 38 -0.07 -13.29 -14.78
C PHE A 38 1.43 -13.16 -15.03
N SER A 39 1.80 -12.35 -16.02
CA SER A 39 3.19 -12.00 -16.31
C SER A 39 3.38 -10.50 -16.13
N ILE A 40 4.21 -10.13 -15.15
CA ILE A 40 4.52 -8.72 -14.84
C ILE A 40 5.23 -8.09 -16.03
N TYR A 41 4.65 -7.00 -16.54
CA TYR A 41 5.25 -6.15 -17.57
C TYR A 41 6.09 -5.05 -16.96
N ARG A 42 5.53 -4.40 -15.92
CA ARG A 42 6.09 -3.25 -15.23
C ARG A 42 5.71 -3.34 -13.77
N LYS A 43 6.62 -2.91 -12.89
CA LYS A 43 6.38 -2.79 -11.44
C LYS A 43 7.18 -1.62 -10.88
N GLU A 44 6.77 -1.17 -9.70
CA GLU A 44 7.49 -0.20 -8.86
C GLU A 44 7.83 1.10 -9.59
N PRO A 45 6.83 1.85 -10.11
CA PRO A 45 7.06 3.16 -10.70
C PRO A 45 7.76 4.07 -9.67
N ALA A 46 8.58 4.97 -10.19
CA ALA A 46 9.39 5.87 -9.38
C ALA A 46 9.19 7.34 -9.79
N GLU A 47 8.28 7.61 -10.72
CA GLU A 47 8.02 8.93 -11.28
C GLU A 47 7.45 9.89 -10.25
N ASP A 48 6.39 9.51 -9.54
CA ASP A 48 5.72 10.35 -8.54
C ASP A 48 6.13 9.98 -7.10
N LEU A 49 7.02 9.00 -6.95
CA LEU A 49 7.53 8.56 -5.65
C LEU A 49 8.30 9.66 -4.90
N LEU A 50 7.78 10.11 -3.76
CA LEU A 50 8.40 11.13 -2.90
C LEU A 50 9.03 10.46 -1.67
N VAL A 51 10.20 9.84 -1.88
CA VAL A 51 10.92 9.08 -0.85
C VAL A 51 12.34 9.62 -0.72
N PRO A 52 12.88 9.80 0.51
CA PRO A 52 14.21 10.36 0.69
C PRO A 52 15.31 9.33 0.37
N ARG A 53 16.58 9.75 0.50
CA ARG A 53 17.74 8.85 0.39
C ARG A 53 17.67 7.75 1.46
N GLU A 54 18.28 6.60 1.19
CA GLU A 54 18.25 5.39 2.01
C GLU A 54 18.48 5.63 3.51
N LYS A 55 19.47 6.45 3.86
CA LYS A 55 19.79 6.80 5.26
C LYS A 55 18.66 7.46 6.06
N TYR A 56 17.60 7.95 5.41
CA TYR A 56 16.45 8.59 6.05
C TYR A 56 15.15 7.79 5.90
N ILE A 57 15.21 6.61 5.28
CA ILE A 57 14.02 5.79 5.01
C ILE A 57 13.31 5.41 6.30
N ASP A 58 14.04 4.99 7.33
CA ASP A 58 13.43 4.54 8.59
C ASP A 58 12.73 5.67 9.32
N SER A 59 13.37 6.84 9.45
CA SER A 59 12.72 8.00 10.05
C SER A 59 11.50 8.47 9.23
N TYR A 60 11.57 8.35 7.90
CA TYR A 60 10.48 8.73 7.02
C TYR A 60 9.30 7.76 7.14
N TYR A 61 9.56 6.46 7.20
CA TYR A 61 8.57 5.43 7.47
C TYR A 61 7.83 5.68 8.79
N GLU A 62 8.56 5.95 9.88
CA GLU A 62 7.95 6.25 11.19
C GLU A 62 7.13 7.54 11.15
N THR A 63 7.59 8.56 10.42
CA THR A 63 6.83 9.81 10.26
C THR A 63 5.55 9.58 9.43
N MET A 64 5.62 8.73 8.40
CA MET A 64 4.49 8.36 7.54
C MET A 64 3.37 7.62 8.27
N LYS A 65 3.63 7.01 9.43
CA LYS A 65 2.58 6.44 10.31
C LYS A 65 1.58 7.52 10.77
N ARG A 66 2.01 8.78 10.87
CA ARG A 66 1.15 9.92 11.25
C ARG A 66 0.26 10.35 10.08
N TYR A 67 -1.07 10.24 10.25
CA TYR A 67 -2.03 10.67 9.23
C TYR A 67 -1.91 12.16 8.89
N SER A 68 -1.67 13.03 9.88
CA SER A 68 -1.44 14.47 9.65
C SER A 68 -0.25 14.74 8.72
N PHE A 69 0.82 13.96 8.83
CA PHE A 69 1.98 14.10 7.93
C PHE A 69 1.63 13.70 6.49
N ARG A 70 0.86 12.63 6.30
CA ARG A 70 0.40 12.23 4.95
C ARG A 70 -0.53 13.28 4.33
N LEU A 71 -1.41 13.90 5.13
CA LEU A 71 -2.24 15.03 4.68
C LEU A 71 -1.39 16.23 4.28
N PHE A 72 -0.38 16.56 5.09
CA PHE A 72 0.58 17.63 4.81
C PHE A 72 1.35 17.38 3.50
N LEU A 73 1.89 16.18 3.29
CA LEU A 73 2.57 15.81 2.03
C LEU A 73 1.66 15.98 0.81
N ARG A 74 0.37 15.62 0.93
CA ARG A 74 -0.58 15.82 -0.15
C ARG A 74 -0.83 17.31 -0.45
N ASP A 75 -0.71 18.18 0.54
CA ASP A 75 -0.87 19.62 0.35
C ASP A 75 0.37 20.26 -0.29
N ILE A 76 1.57 19.93 0.19
CA ILE A 76 2.81 20.45 -0.42
C ILE A 76 2.96 20.00 -1.90
N ILE A 77 2.43 18.83 -2.27
CA ILE A 77 2.42 18.38 -3.68
C ILE A 77 1.57 19.31 -4.57
N LYS A 78 0.49 19.90 -4.05
CA LYS A 78 -0.31 20.88 -4.81
C LYS A 78 0.42 22.21 -4.98
N HIS A 79 1.25 22.56 -4.01
CA HIS A 79 2.04 23.80 -3.97
C HIS A 79 3.53 23.55 -4.26
N GLN A 80 3.84 22.52 -5.05
CA GLN A 80 5.18 21.97 -5.19
C GLN A 80 6.23 22.94 -5.74
N ASP A 81 5.81 23.94 -6.52
CA ASP A 81 6.70 24.96 -7.10
C ASP A 81 7.03 26.10 -6.12
N GLY A 82 6.24 26.26 -5.06
CA GLY A 82 6.42 27.32 -4.07
C GLY A 82 5.30 27.32 -3.03
N PHE A 83 5.66 27.26 -1.75
CA PHE A 83 4.74 27.38 -0.62
C PHE A 83 5.40 28.08 0.57
N THR A 84 4.58 28.78 1.34
CA THR A 84 4.92 29.33 2.65
C THR A 84 4.36 28.43 3.76
N HIS A 85 4.70 28.71 5.02
CA HIS A 85 4.07 28.02 6.16
C HIS A 85 2.54 28.10 6.10
N GLN A 86 1.99 29.29 5.82
CA GLN A 86 0.55 29.54 5.85
C GLN A 86 -0.21 28.69 4.83
N ASP A 87 0.37 28.47 3.65
CA ASP A 87 -0.26 27.72 2.56
C ASP A 87 -0.55 26.25 2.92
N VAL A 88 0.17 25.69 3.91
CA VAL A 88 0.17 24.24 4.21
C VAL A 88 -0.23 23.93 5.66
N THR A 89 -0.81 24.91 6.37
CA THR A 89 -1.35 24.74 7.74
C THR A 89 -2.74 24.12 7.81
N ARG A 90 -3.35 23.76 6.67
CA ARG A 90 -4.75 23.32 6.62
C ARG A 90 -5.07 22.10 7.50
N TYR A 91 -4.11 21.22 7.71
CA TYR A 91 -4.31 19.90 8.31
C TYR A 91 -3.53 19.66 9.60
N ALA A 92 -2.78 20.66 10.09
CA ALA A 92 -1.94 20.58 11.28
C ALA A 92 -1.82 21.96 11.95
N THR A 93 -1.38 22.02 13.21
CA THR A 93 -1.09 23.31 13.86
C THR A 93 0.13 23.97 13.20
N ALA A 94 0.33 25.26 13.46
CA ALA A 94 1.50 25.98 12.96
C ALA A 94 2.80 25.31 13.43
N GLU A 95 2.90 24.91 14.71
CA GLU A 95 4.10 24.27 15.25
C GLU A 95 4.38 22.93 14.55
N VAL A 96 3.35 22.08 14.38
CA VAL A 96 3.51 20.78 13.71
C VAL A 96 3.88 20.95 12.23
N THR A 97 3.34 21.98 11.58
CA THR A 97 3.66 22.31 10.18
C THR A 97 5.12 22.71 10.04
N GLU A 98 5.62 23.55 10.95
CA GLU A 98 7.02 23.96 11.00
C GLU A 98 7.96 22.76 11.22
N GLU A 99 7.63 21.88 12.19
CA GLU A 99 8.37 20.64 12.43
C GLU A 99 8.44 19.75 11.17
N TYR A 100 7.34 19.63 10.43
CA TYR A 100 7.32 18.85 9.20
C TYR A 100 8.16 19.49 8.09
N ILE A 101 8.13 20.81 7.94
CA ILE A 101 8.96 21.52 6.95
C ILE A 101 10.44 21.33 7.28
N ASP A 102 10.83 21.53 8.54
CA ASP A 102 12.21 21.36 9.00
C ASP A 102 12.68 19.91 8.82
N TYR A 103 11.81 18.94 9.09
CA TYR A 103 12.08 17.55 8.82
C TYR A 103 12.30 17.29 7.32
N LEU A 104 11.42 17.78 6.44
CA LEU A 104 11.55 17.61 4.99
C LEU A 104 12.79 18.29 4.41
N LEU A 105 13.21 19.43 4.96
CA LEU A 105 14.48 20.08 4.63
C LEU A 105 15.66 19.18 5.01
N LYS A 106 15.65 18.66 6.24
CA LYS A 106 16.71 17.79 6.78
C LYS A 106 16.90 16.52 5.96
N ILE A 107 15.80 15.85 5.56
CA ILE A 107 15.86 14.64 4.74
C ILE A 107 16.02 14.93 3.24
N GLY A 108 15.96 16.22 2.86
CA GLY A 108 16.25 16.70 1.52
C GLY A 108 15.14 16.47 0.50
N LEU A 109 13.87 16.43 0.92
CA LEU A 109 12.72 16.40 0.02
C LEU A 109 12.22 17.81 -0.38
N VAL A 110 12.48 18.79 0.49
CA VAL A 110 12.16 20.21 0.29
C VAL A 110 13.45 21.03 0.24
N GLU A 111 13.43 22.18 -0.44
CA GLU A 111 14.47 23.20 -0.39
C GLU A 111 13.91 24.61 -0.14
N LYS A 112 14.72 25.47 0.47
CA LYS A 112 14.41 26.89 0.64
C LYS A 112 14.62 27.64 -0.68
N VAL A 113 13.70 28.55 -0.99
CA VAL A 113 13.77 29.48 -2.12
C VAL A 113 13.42 30.89 -1.64
N SER A 114 13.64 31.90 -2.50
CA SER A 114 13.23 33.27 -2.20
C SER A 114 11.72 33.31 -1.94
N GLY A 115 11.32 33.59 -0.70
CA GLY A 115 9.92 33.70 -0.31
C GLY A 115 9.27 32.43 0.25
N GLY A 116 9.99 31.32 0.42
CA GLY A 116 9.43 30.12 1.05
C GLY A 116 10.18 28.83 0.74
N TYR A 117 9.42 27.79 0.39
CA TYR A 117 9.89 26.43 0.21
C TYR A 117 9.34 25.84 -1.10
N ARG A 118 10.01 24.83 -1.64
CA ARG A 118 9.50 24.04 -2.77
C ARG A 118 9.96 22.59 -2.70
N LEU A 119 9.29 21.70 -3.43
CA LEU A 119 9.74 20.32 -3.58
C LEU A 119 11.01 20.25 -4.46
N LYS A 120 11.99 19.45 -4.02
CA LYS A 120 13.20 19.21 -4.83
C LYS A 120 12.89 18.34 -6.05
N LYS A 121 12.10 17.29 -5.85
CA LYS A 121 11.61 16.44 -6.93
C LYS A 121 10.30 17.02 -7.45
N ARG A 122 10.28 17.38 -8.73
CA ARG A 122 9.11 17.92 -9.43
C ARG A 122 9.21 17.65 -10.94
N PRO A 123 8.09 17.47 -11.66
CA PRO A 123 6.72 17.45 -11.13
C PRO A 123 6.41 16.14 -10.38
N VAL A 124 5.62 16.24 -9.31
CA VAL A 124 4.97 15.10 -8.62
C VAL A 124 3.47 15.24 -8.86
N LYS A 125 2.85 14.28 -9.54
CA LYS A 125 1.43 14.39 -9.93
C LYS A 125 0.49 14.07 -8.79
N SER A 126 0.85 13.11 -7.93
CA SER A 126 0.00 12.69 -6.83
C SER A 126 0.78 12.08 -5.67
N PHE A 127 0.11 11.99 -4.52
CA PHE A 127 0.63 11.28 -3.34
C PHE A 127 0.47 9.75 -3.44
N GLY A 128 -0.24 9.23 -4.47
CA GLY A 128 -0.62 7.83 -4.59
C GLY A 128 0.56 6.86 -4.50
N GLU A 129 1.58 7.04 -5.36
CA GLU A 129 2.76 6.17 -5.38
C GLU A 129 3.54 6.16 -4.05
N THR A 130 3.53 7.29 -3.33
CA THR A 130 4.19 7.41 -2.02
C THR A 130 3.39 6.70 -0.93
N LEU A 131 2.06 6.75 -0.99
CA LEU A 131 1.19 5.99 -0.11
C LEU A 131 1.30 4.48 -0.38
N GLU A 132 1.32 4.05 -1.65
CA GLU A 132 1.56 2.65 -2.03
C GLU A 132 2.90 2.14 -1.49
N TRP A 133 3.97 2.94 -1.62
CA TRP A 133 5.27 2.62 -1.02
C TRP A 133 5.15 2.45 0.50
N PHE A 134 4.50 3.38 1.19
CA PHE A 134 4.34 3.29 2.64
C PHE A 134 3.59 2.04 3.08
N VAL A 135 2.50 1.69 2.39
CA VAL A 135 1.72 0.47 2.69
C VAL A 135 2.55 -0.79 2.39
N ALA A 136 3.33 -0.79 1.30
CA ALA A 136 4.25 -1.89 1.02
C ALA A 136 5.31 -2.04 2.11
N GLU A 137 5.83 -0.93 2.66
CA GLU A 137 6.77 -0.97 3.78
C GLU A 137 6.12 -1.51 5.07
N ILE A 138 4.85 -1.19 5.35
CA ILE A 138 4.12 -1.82 6.47
C ILE A 138 4.09 -3.33 6.30
N LEU A 139 3.70 -3.83 5.12
CA LEU A 139 3.61 -5.27 4.84
C LEU A 139 4.98 -5.96 4.94
N LYS A 140 6.05 -5.31 4.47
CA LYS A 140 7.41 -5.87 4.53
C LYS A 140 8.01 -5.84 5.94
N ARG A 141 7.85 -4.74 6.67
CA ARG A 141 8.50 -4.50 7.97
C ARG A 141 7.77 -5.21 9.09
N GLU A 142 6.46 -5.01 9.17
CA GLU A 142 5.64 -5.45 10.31
C GLU A 142 5.12 -6.88 10.11
N PHE A 143 4.87 -7.29 8.86
CA PHE A 143 4.27 -8.60 8.55
C PHE A 143 5.18 -9.54 7.74
N ARG A 144 6.41 -9.11 7.39
CA ARG A 144 7.40 -9.90 6.63
C ARG A 144 6.86 -10.48 5.31
N MET A 145 5.94 -9.77 4.67
CA MET A 145 5.32 -10.21 3.42
C MET A 145 6.15 -9.77 2.20
N GLU A 146 6.43 -10.72 1.31
CA GLU A 146 6.95 -10.42 -0.03
C GLU A 146 5.91 -9.58 -0.78
N THR A 147 6.27 -8.35 -1.17
CA THR A 147 5.30 -7.35 -1.65
C THR A 147 5.85 -6.61 -2.88
N ILE A 148 5.00 -6.42 -3.88
CA ILE A 148 5.27 -5.65 -5.11
C ILE A 148 4.19 -4.56 -5.27
N ARG A 149 4.59 -3.36 -5.70
CA ARG A 149 3.68 -2.20 -5.91
C ARG A 149 3.64 -1.74 -7.37
N GLY A 150 2.59 -1.01 -7.76
CA GLY A 150 2.40 -0.37 -9.06
C GLY A 150 2.59 -1.32 -10.25
N ILE A 151 1.86 -2.44 -10.25
CA ILE A 151 2.06 -3.56 -11.17
C ILE A 151 1.19 -3.41 -12.42
N ARG A 152 1.78 -3.63 -13.59
CA ARG A 152 1.07 -3.81 -14.86
C ARG A 152 1.34 -5.20 -15.40
N PHE A 153 0.30 -5.89 -15.86
CA PHE A 153 0.40 -7.21 -16.48
C PHE A 153 0.26 -7.14 -18.00
N ARG A 154 0.93 -8.03 -18.73
CA ARG A 154 0.75 -8.15 -20.19
C ARG A 154 -0.54 -8.93 -20.53
N GLY A 155 -1.22 -8.52 -21.60
CA GLY A 155 -2.23 -9.34 -22.27
C GLY A 155 -3.52 -9.62 -21.48
N ARG A 156 -3.83 -8.80 -20.47
CA ARG A 156 -5.07 -8.97 -19.69
C ARG A 156 -6.24 -8.25 -20.35
N ARG A 157 -7.44 -8.84 -20.17
CA ARG A 157 -8.71 -8.23 -20.61
C ARG A 157 -9.13 -7.08 -19.70
N VAL A 158 -8.80 -7.18 -18.41
CA VAL A 158 -9.01 -6.11 -17.44
C VAL A 158 -7.79 -5.19 -17.49
N GLY A 159 -8.00 -3.94 -17.90
CA GLY A 159 -6.96 -2.92 -17.94
C GLY A 159 -6.70 -2.28 -16.58
N GLY A 160 -5.65 -1.46 -16.53
CA GLY A 160 -5.26 -0.69 -15.36
C GLY A 160 -4.15 -1.31 -14.52
N ASP A 161 -3.72 -0.56 -13.52
CA ASP A 161 -2.60 -0.90 -12.66
C ASP A 161 -3.14 -1.60 -11.40
N TYR A 162 -2.32 -2.49 -10.83
CA TYR A 162 -2.57 -3.10 -9.53
C TYR A 162 -1.65 -2.41 -8.52
N ASP A 163 -2.24 -1.65 -7.61
CA ASP A 163 -1.49 -0.80 -6.69
C ASP A 163 -0.52 -1.61 -5.82
N LEU A 164 -0.97 -2.71 -5.23
CA LEU A 164 -0.13 -3.56 -4.39
C LEU A 164 -0.57 -5.02 -4.43
N ILE A 165 0.39 -5.93 -4.58
CA ILE A 165 0.20 -7.38 -4.39
C ILE A 165 1.24 -7.89 -3.42
N ALA A 166 0.82 -8.68 -2.44
CA ALA A 166 1.70 -9.34 -1.49
C ALA A 166 1.41 -10.84 -1.40
N LYS A 167 2.42 -11.60 -0.97
CA LYS A 167 2.30 -13.04 -0.71
C LYS A 167 1.71 -13.26 0.69
N LEU A 168 0.59 -13.99 0.75
CA LEU A 168 -0.09 -14.39 1.97
C LEU A 168 0.05 -15.91 2.12
N ASP A 169 1.09 -16.37 2.81
CA ASP A 169 1.53 -17.78 2.82
C ASP A 169 1.73 -18.35 1.40
N SER A 170 0.87 -19.27 0.96
CA SER A 170 0.81 -19.83 -0.39
C SER A 170 -0.18 -19.10 -1.31
N GLY A 171 -0.90 -18.11 -0.77
CA GLY A 171 -1.91 -17.31 -1.43
C GLY A 171 -1.45 -15.89 -1.78
N LEU A 172 -2.40 -15.10 -2.28
CA LEU A 172 -2.22 -13.71 -2.68
C LEU A 172 -3.08 -12.76 -1.85
N LEU A 173 -2.46 -11.68 -1.40
CA LEU A 173 -3.11 -10.46 -0.97
C LEU A 173 -3.07 -9.45 -2.12
N TYR A 174 -4.20 -8.92 -2.52
CA TYR A 174 -4.29 -7.75 -3.40
C TYR A 174 -4.80 -6.55 -2.60
N MET A 175 -4.17 -5.39 -2.76
CA MET A 175 -4.65 -4.15 -2.17
C MET A 175 -4.75 -3.05 -3.22
N GLU A 176 -5.90 -2.39 -3.27
CA GLU A 176 -6.10 -1.10 -3.92
C GLU A 176 -5.94 0.00 -2.86
N VAL A 177 -5.13 1.00 -3.16
CA VAL A 177 -4.73 2.05 -2.22
C VAL A 177 -5.14 3.42 -2.77
N LYS A 178 -6.02 4.11 -2.06
CA LYS A 178 -6.53 5.42 -2.46
C LYS A 178 -6.11 6.52 -1.50
N SER A 179 -5.34 7.48 -2.00
CA SER A 179 -4.90 8.67 -1.26
C SER A 179 -5.88 9.84 -1.30
N SER A 180 -6.90 9.79 -2.15
CA SER A 180 -7.92 10.83 -2.30
C SER A 180 -8.97 10.73 -1.19
N PRO A 181 -9.59 11.84 -0.75
CA PRO A 181 -10.74 11.76 0.16
C PRO A 181 -11.90 10.95 -0.45
N PRO A 182 -12.75 10.28 0.38
CA PRO A 182 -13.89 9.49 -0.09
C PRO A 182 -14.82 10.22 -1.07
N ARG A 183 -14.97 11.55 -0.93
CA ARG A 183 -15.80 12.37 -1.83
C ARG A 183 -15.33 12.32 -3.29
N GLN A 184 -14.06 12.08 -3.54
CA GLN A 184 -13.45 12.02 -4.88
C GLN A 184 -13.38 10.61 -5.45
N VAL A 185 -13.88 9.60 -4.73
CA VAL A 185 -13.98 8.23 -5.25
C VAL A 185 -15.18 8.12 -6.17
N TYR A 186 -14.97 7.56 -7.36
CA TYR A 186 -15.99 7.33 -8.38
C TYR A 186 -16.41 5.86 -8.45
N ALA A 187 -17.65 5.59 -8.89
CA ALA A 187 -18.17 4.22 -9.00
C ALA A 187 -17.33 3.35 -9.96
N SER A 188 -16.77 3.96 -11.00
CA SER A 188 -15.85 3.31 -11.94
C SER A 188 -14.62 2.72 -11.25
N GLU A 189 -14.12 3.34 -10.17
CA GLU A 189 -12.98 2.82 -9.41
C GLU A 189 -13.35 1.57 -8.62
N ILE A 190 -14.54 1.53 -8.02
CA ILE A 190 -15.06 0.34 -7.33
C ILE A 190 -15.27 -0.79 -8.34
N SER A 191 -15.85 -0.47 -9.50
CA SER A 191 -16.03 -1.43 -10.58
C SER A 191 -14.69 -1.99 -11.12
N ALA A 192 -13.67 -1.13 -11.24
CA ALA A 192 -12.34 -1.54 -11.65
C ALA A 192 -11.67 -2.44 -10.60
N PHE A 193 -11.79 -2.10 -9.31
CA PHE A 193 -11.31 -2.94 -8.20
C PHE A 193 -11.94 -4.34 -8.22
N TRP A 194 -13.26 -4.44 -8.38
CA TRP A 194 -13.95 -5.73 -8.48
C TRP A 194 -13.53 -6.52 -9.71
N SER A 195 -13.36 -5.84 -10.83
CA SER A 195 -12.91 -6.49 -12.07
C SER A 195 -11.50 -7.06 -11.92
N ARG A 196 -10.57 -6.31 -11.31
CA ARG A 196 -9.21 -6.77 -11.00
C ARG A 196 -9.18 -7.88 -9.95
N THR A 197 -10.01 -7.79 -8.92
CA THR A 197 -10.14 -8.82 -7.88
C THR A 197 -10.61 -10.14 -8.49
N ARG A 198 -11.64 -10.10 -9.34
CA ARG A 198 -12.12 -11.29 -10.04
C ARG A 198 -11.11 -11.85 -11.05
N ASP A 199 -10.40 -10.97 -11.76
CA ASP A 199 -9.38 -11.36 -12.73
C ASP A 199 -8.19 -12.05 -12.05
N LEU A 200 -7.69 -11.47 -10.96
CA LEU A 200 -6.54 -11.95 -10.19
C LEU A 200 -6.87 -13.16 -9.30
N CYS A 201 -8.12 -13.25 -8.85
CA CYS A 201 -8.60 -14.25 -7.89
C CYS A 201 -7.65 -14.37 -6.66
N PRO A 202 -7.46 -13.29 -5.90
CA PRO A 202 -6.61 -13.32 -4.71
C PRO A 202 -7.34 -14.03 -3.56
N ASP A 203 -6.55 -14.54 -2.62
CA ASP A 203 -7.02 -15.17 -1.39
C ASP A 203 -7.61 -14.14 -0.42
N MET A 204 -7.08 -12.92 -0.46
CA MET A 204 -7.58 -11.73 0.22
C MET A 204 -7.47 -10.51 -0.71
N ALA A 205 -8.53 -9.69 -0.78
CA ALA A 205 -8.50 -8.39 -1.43
C ALA A 205 -8.83 -7.28 -0.43
N VAL A 206 -8.15 -6.14 -0.50
CA VAL A 206 -8.33 -5.01 0.40
C VAL A 206 -8.48 -3.73 -0.40
N PHE A 207 -9.51 -2.95 -0.10
CA PHE A 207 -9.66 -1.58 -0.58
C PHE A 207 -9.34 -0.63 0.58
N LEU A 208 -8.16 -0.01 0.53
CA LEU A 208 -7.65 0.90 1.55
C LEU A 208 -7.87 2.35 1.12
N MET A 209 -8.54 3.11 1.98
CA MET A 209 -8.76 4.55 1.81
C MET A 209 -7.96 5.34 2.85
N ASP A 210 -7.05 6.23 2.43
CA ASP A 210 -6.28 7.06 3.37
C ASP A 210 -7.11 8.22 3.93
N THR A 211 -7.95 7.88 4.89
CA THR A 211 -8.89 8.81 5.52
C THR A 211 -9.20 8.44 6.96
N HIS A 212 -9.57 9.44 7.75
CA HIS A 212 -10.21 9.23 9.07
C HIS A 212 -11.73 9.45 9.02
N LEU A 213 -12.28 9.80 7.85
CA LEU A 213 -13.72 9.98 7.66
C LEU A 213 -14.46 8.63 7.70
N ARG A 214 -15.76 8.70 8.02
CA ARG A 214 -16.64 7.53 7.98
C ARG A 214 -16.81 7.06 6.53
N MET A 215 -16.67 5.76 6.32
CA MET A 215 -16.83 5.10 5.03
C MET A 215 -18.26 4.59 4.82
N LYS A 216 -19.01 4.34 5.90
CA LYS A 216 -20.38 3.80 5.85
C LYS A 216 -21.29 4.61 4.92
N ASP A 217 -21.18 5.93 4.97
CA ASP A 217 -22.16 6.83 4.36
C ASP A 217 -21.98 7.00 2.84
N LYS A 218 -20.81 6.63 2.29
CA LYS A 218 -20.54 6.75 0.85
C LYS A 218 -19.88 5.50 0.29
N LEU A 219 -18.69 5.15 0.80
CA LEU A 219 -17.90 4.09 0.20
C LEU A 219 -18.59 2.73 0.31
N VAL A 220 -19.12 2.40 1.49
CA VAL A 220 -19.87 1.14 1.70
C VAL A 220 -21.09 1.07 0.78
N VAL A 221 -21.86 2.16 0.67
CA VAL A 221 -23.02 2.24 -0.25
C VAL A 221 -22.60 1.98 -1.70
N MET A 222 -21.50 2.59 -2.15
CA MET A 222 -20.98 2.36 -3.51
C MET A 222 -20.57 0.90 -3.75
N PHE A 223 -20.04 0.21 -2.74
CA PHE A 223 -19.75 -1.22 -2.83
C PHE A 223 -21.03 -2.06 -2.89
N GLU A 224 -22.04 -1.73 -2.09
CA GLU A 224 -23.35 -2.42 -2.13
C GLU A 224 -24.04 -2.21 -3.49
N ASP A 225 -23.98 -1.01 -4.05
CA ASP A 225 -24.49 -0.70 -5.40
C ASP A 225 -23.78 -1.53 -6.47
N GLU A 226 -22.44 -1.58 -6.43
CA GLU A 226 -21.66 -2.37 -7.39
C GLU A 226 -21.95 -3.87 -7.29
N LEU A 227 -22.18 -4.39 -6.08
CA LEU A 227 -22.56 -5.77 -5.86
C LEU A 227 -23.96 -6.08 -6.41
N ARG A 228 -24.94 -5.21 -6.15
CA ARG A 228 -26.31 -5.32 -6.71
C ARG A 228 -26.29 -5.34 -8.24
N ASN A 229 -25.42 -4.56 -8.87
CA ASN A 229 -25.29 -4.51 -10.33
C ASN A 229 -24.66 -5.79 -10.92
N ARG A 230 -23.95 -6.59 -10.11
CA ARG A 230 -23.19 -7.77 -10.55
C ARG A 230 -23.87 -9.10 -10.28
N SER A 231 -24.81 -9.16 -9.35
CA SER A 231 -25.47 -10.38 -8.91
C SER A 231 -26.91 -10.10 -8.51
N GLU A 232 -27.82 -10.99 -8.91
CA GLU A 232 -29.22 -10.96 -8.45
C GLU A 232 -29.33 -11.16 -6.94
N ASN A 233 -28.42 -11.96 -6.37
CA ASN A 233 -28.28 -12.19 -4.93
C ASN A 233 -26.91 -11.67 -4.48
N PRO A 234 -26.77 -10.35 -4.24
CA PRO A 234 -25.49 -9.76 -3.89
C PRO A 234 -25.07 -10.16 -2.46
N PRO A 235 -23.79 -10.46 -2.22
CA PRO A 235 -23.30 -10.67 -0.87
C PRO A 235 -23.42 -9.38 -0.05
N GLN A 236 -23.59 -9.53 1.26
CA GLN A 236 -23.72 -8.37 2.15
C GLN A 236 -22.36 -7.78 2.52
N VAL A 237 -22.30 -6.44 2.60
CA VAL A 237 -21.17 -5.73 3.20
C VAL A 237 -21.37 -5.70 4.72
N ARG A 238 -20.61 -6.51 5.45
CA ARG A 238 -20.74 -6.64 6.91
C ARG A 238 -19.66 -5.82 7.61
N ARG A 239 -20.03 -5.13 8.69
CA ARG A 239 -19.04 -4.45 9.55
C ARG A 239 -18.35 -5.48 10.45
N LEU A 240 -17.02 -5.48 10.47
CA LEU A 240 -16.21 -6.29 11.38
C LEU A 240 -15.94 -5.54 12.69
N LYS A 241 -15.36 -4.35 12.60
CA LYS A 241 -14.94 -3.54 13.74
C LYS A 241 -14.76 -2.11 13.29
N ALA A 242 -15.31 -1.12 14.02
CA ALA A 242 -15.17 0.29 13.67
C ALA A 242 -15.41 0.52 12.16
N GLU A 243 -14.48 1.16 11.44
CA GLU A 243 -14.56 1.38 9.98
C GLU A 243 -13.89 0.26 9.15
N LEU A 244 -13.93 -0.99 9.62
CA LEU A 244 -13.48 -2.17 8.88
C LEU A 244 -14.71 -2.97 8.44
N PHE A 245 -14.80 -3.24 7.15
CA PHE A 245 -15.91 -3.98 6.55
C PHE A 245 -15.39 -5.17 5.76
N THR A 246 -16.24 -6.17 5.60
CA THR A 246 -15.94 -7.43 4.90
C THR A 246 -17.08 -7.80 3.96
N ILE A 247 -16.73 -8.46 2.86
CA ILE A 247 -17.64 -9.05 1.88
C ILE A 247 -17.13 -10.48 1.65
N GLU A 248 -17.97 -11.46 1.99
CA GLU A 248 -17.65 -12.90 1.93
C GLU A 248 -16.36 -13.30 2.68
N ASP A 249 -15.86 -12.44 3.58
CA ASP A 249 -14.61 -12.64 4.33
C ASP A 249 -13.37 -12.87 3.47
N ARG A 250 -13.44 -12.36 2.23
CA ARG A 250 -12.33 -12.34 1.27
C ARG A 250 -11.98 -10.94 0.83
N VAL A 251 -12.98 -10.06 0.73
CA VAL A 251 -12.80 -8.66 0.33
C VAL A 251 -13.04 -7.76 1.53
N PHE A 252 -12.09 -6.87 1.80
CA PHE A 252 -12.13 -5.97 2.95
C PHE A 252 -12.07 -4.51 2.52
N ILE A 253 -12.76 -3.65 3.27
CA ILE A 253 -12.73 -2.19 3.08
C ILE A 253 -12.25 -1.58 4.39
N ILE A 254 -11.15 -0.83 4.33
CA ILE A 254 -10.52 -0.23 5.52
C ILE A 254 -10.15 1.23 5.28
N ASN A 255 -10.08 1.99 6.37
CA ASN A 255 -9.52 3.33 6.37
C ASN A 255 -8.21 3.39 7.16
N SER A 256 -7.70 4.60 7.41
CA SER A 256 -6.44 4.82 8.13
C SER A 256 -6.59 4.96 9.65
N LYS A 257 -7.81 4.91 10.19
CA LYS A 257 -8.07 5.12 11.62
C LYS A 257 -8.27 3.77 12.33
N PRO A 258 -7.63 3.52 13.50
CA PRO A 258 -6.69 4.39 14.21
C PRO A 258 -5.28 4.40 13.59
N SER A 259 -4.90 3.33 12.87
CA SER A 259 -3.69 3.26 12.04
C SER A 259 -3.91 2.26 10.90
N ILE A 260 -3.21 2.45 9.77
CA ILE A 260 -3.25 1.52 8.64
C ILE A 260 -2.70 0.15 9.07
N GLU A 261 -1.57 0.14 9.78
CA GLU A 261 -0.91 -1.06 10.30
C GLU A 261 -1.83 -1.90 11.21
N GLY A 262 -2.45 -1.28 12.22
CA GLY A 262 -3.32 -2.00 13.16
C GLY A 262 -4.61 -2.49 12.48
N ASN A 263 -5.07 -1.80 11.44
CA ASN A 263 -6.19 -2.27 10.63
C ASN A 263 -5.77 -3.50 9.80
N ILE A 264 -4.60 -3.49 9.16
CA ILE A 264 -4.04 -4.65 8.44
C ILE A 264 -3.84 -5.83 9.39
N GLU A 265 -3.27 -5.61 10.58
CA GLU A 265 -3.09 -6.64 11.61
C GLU A 265 -4.43 -7.30 11.99
N THR A 266 -5.47 -6.48 12.20
CA THR A 266 -6.82 -6.95 12.52
C THR A 266 -7.38 -7.81 11.39
N LEU A 267 -7.21 -7.39 10.13
CA LEU A 267 -7.68 -8.15 8.96
C LEU A 267 -6.96 -9.50 8.80
N LEU A 268 -5.63 -9.49 8.90
CA LEU A 268 -4.81 -10.70 8.79
C LEU A 268 -5.16 -11.69 9.90
N SER A 269 -5.26 -11.21 11.14
CA SER A 269 -5.67 -12.03 12.29
C SER A 269 -7.06 -12.63 12.09
N TYR A 270 -8.01 -11.82 11.60
CA TYR A 270 -9.37 -12.28 11.32
C TYR A 270 -9.40 -13.38 10.25
N TYR A 271 -8.72 -13.14 9.13
CA TYR A 271 -8.67 -14.07 8.01
C TYR A 271 -7.98 -15.40 8.34
N LEU A 272 -6.81 -15.34 8.99
CA LEU A 272 -6.04 -16.53 9.32
C LEU A 272 -6.76 -17.41 10.36
N ARG A 273 -7.38 -16.80 11.39
CA ARG A 273 -8.13 -17.56 12.40
C ARG A 273 -9.37 -18.24 11.83
N ARG A 274 -9.96 -17.71 10.76
CA ARG A 274 -11.10 -18.35 10.11
C ARG A 274 -10.73 -19.64 9.40
N ARG A 275 -9.48 -19.77 8.93
CA ARG A 275 -9.00 -21.02 8.30
C ARG A 275 -8.85 -22.18 9.29
N CYS A 276 -9.01 -21.93 10.59
CA CYS A 276 -8.97 -22.95 11.64
C CYS A 276 -10.33 -23.66 11.85
N LEU A 277 -11.39 -23.21 11.17
CA LEU A 277 -12.76 -23.77 11.24
C LEU A 277 -13.16 -24.33 9.88
#